data_AF-A0A0F0KR28-F1
#
_entry.id   AF-A0A0F0KR28-F1
#
_cell.length_a   1.000
_cell.length_b   1.000
_cell.length_c   1.000
_cell.angle_alpha   90.00
_cell.angle_beta   90.00
_cell.angle_gamma   90.00
#
_symmetry.space_group_name_H-M   'P 1'
#
loop_
_entity.id
_entity.type
_entity.pdbx_description
1 polymer ?
#
loop_
_entity_poly.entity_id
_entity_poly.type
_entity_poly.pdbx_seq_one_letter_code
_entity_poly.pdbx_strand_id
1 'polypeptide(L)'
;MPVLDALQTALDDRLPALRRTYGVPAVSVAVAIAGRSIVAADGVLNLASGESATTDAIFQIGSITKTFTATLVMQLVDDGLLDLDAPITDALPGLRLSGAAADPGITARRLLAHTGGFEGDVFDDTGAGDEALRDYVALLADRTPALFPPGALWSYNNAGYCLLGRMVEVLRGQSWERALRERILDPLELDHAAVDAAEAMRLPVAVGHLAPEPGAPLAPAPVWSMGRSNAPAGSMLAMRAVDLLTFARLHLNASDADGARILSPGSAVSMRRTQVLPVFVEDPHRPEGALRRTLRMIEAAHRVAEENAHRVALCRTGEDVDRTIADGRIALVLALEGMPGLDADVELIATMHRLGVRVGSLTHVGRGAFADGSGEDAARSRLTGAGVVAVREMERAGMLVDLSHLGRAGVSHVLEIATRPVVASHSSARALRDHHRNLPDEHLAAIAAGGGVICANFFAPFLDDRPATIDRLIDHFEHIAAIAGSEHVGLGPDFVREVIGETTPPCCVVTEVQGVPADVYLPGLEGPEGLPLVTEALLRRGWAEADILGVLGGNLQRLFREQLGRPSAR
;
A
#
# COMPACT_ATOMS: atom_id res chain seq x y z
N MET A 1 7.73 -23.61 -10.83
CA MET A 1 7.15 -24.87 -10.28
C MET A 1 8.10 -25.68 -9.41
N PRO A 2 9.39 -25.91 -9.77
CA PRO A 2 10.36 -26.62 -8.89
C PRO A 2 10.54 -25.99 -7.51
N VAL A 3 10.27 -24.68 -7.39
CA VAL A 3 10.43 -23.90 -6.17
C VAL A 3 9.50 -24.37 -5.04
N LEU A 4 8.21 -24.63 -5.32
CA LEU A 4 7.27 -25.06 -4.27
C LEU A 4 7.55 -26.48 -3.81
N ASP A 5 7.91 -27.37 -4.74
CA ASP A 5 8.25 -28.76 -4.39
C ASP A 5 9.56 -28.80 -3.57
N ALA A 6 10.57 -28.00 -3.96
CA ALA A 6 11.79 -27.84 -3.17
C ALA A 6 11.53 -27.19 -1.80
N LEU A 7 10.59 -26.24 -1.73
CA LEU A 7 10.20 -25.60 -0.48
C LEU A 7 9.43 -26.56 0.44
N GLN A 8 8.56 -27.41 -0.10
CA GLN A 8 7.89 -28.47 0.66
C GLN A 8 8.93 -29.41 1.26
N THR A 9 9.87 -29.93 0.46
CA THR A 9 10.96 -30.78 0.98
C THR A 9 11.77 -30.07 2.05
N ALA A 10 12.10 -28.79 1.84
CA ALA A 10 12.84 -28.01 2.82
C ALA A 10 12.04 -27.79 4.13
N LEU A 11 10.71 -27.61 4.05
CA LEU A 11 9.85 -27.51 5.22
C LEU A 11 9.79 -28.86 5.95
N ASP A 12 9.55 -29.95 5.26
CA ASP A 12 9.46 -31.29 5.86
C ASP A 12 10.77 -31.67 6.59
N ASP A 13 11.92 -31.34 6.00
CA ASP A 13 13.24 -31.62 6.60
C ASP A 13 13.59 -30.70 7.77
N ARG A 14 13.30 -29.39 7.64
CA ARG A 14 13.80 -28.38 8.59
C ARG A 14 12.83 -28.05 9.69
N LEU A 15 11.53 -28.14 9.48
CA LEU A 15 10.51 -27.72 10.45
C LEU A 15 10.66 -28.46 11.80
N PRO A 16 10.90 -29.79 11.84
CA PRO A 16 11.13 -30.48 13.11
C PRO A 16 12.40 -30.04 13.83
N ALA A 17 13.46 -29.72 13.06
CA ALA A 17 14.71 -29.21 13.63
C ALA A 17 14.52 -27.80 14.20
N LEU A 18 13.88 -26.90 13.46
CA LEU A 18 13.57 -25.53 13.89
C LEU A 18 12.70 -25.53 15.14
N ARG A 19 11.64 -26.34 15.16
CA ARG A 19 10.76 -26.48 16.32
C ARG A 19 11.54 -26.86 17.57
N ARG A 20 12.44 -27.86 17.48
CA ARG A 20 13.31 -28.27 18.60
C ARG A 20 14.26 -27.17 19.02
N THR A 21 14.91 -26.50 18.07
CA THR A 21 15.85 -25.39 18.33
C THR A 21 15.21 -24.24 19.09
N TYR A 22 13.97 -23.88 18.74
CA TYR A 22 13.24 -22.78 19.37
C TYR A 22 12.33 -23.22 20.53
N GLY A 23 12.31 -24.51 20.88
CA GLY A 23 11.54 -25.03 21.99
C GLY A 23 10.02 -24.87 21.84
N VAL A 24 9.50 -24.79 20.61
CA VAL A 24 8.06 -24.60 20.36
C VAL A 24 7.34 -25.96 20.42
N PRO A 25 6.19 -26.08 21.12
CA PRO A 25 5.47 -27.35 21.20
C PRO A 25 4.93 -27.84 19.86
N ALA A 26 4.31 -26.96 19.07
CA ALA A 26 3.75 -27.25 17.75
C ALA A 26 3.89 -26.06 16.80
N VAL A 27 3.94 -26.35 15.50
CA VAL A 27 4.01 -25.34 14.43
C VAL A 27 3.19 -25.81 13.23
N SER A 28 2.52 -24.86 12.56
CA SER A 28 1.83 -25.06 11.29
C SER A 28 2.19 -23.92 10.34
N VAL A 29 2.50 -24.26 9.09
CA VAL A 29 2.98 -23.32 8.07
C VAL A 29 2.23 -23.59 6.78
N ALA A 30 1.73 -22.54 6.14
CA ALA A 30 1.18 -22.60 4.79
C ALA A 30 1.83 -21.52 3.92
N VAL A 31 2.19 -21.86 2.69
CA VAL A 31 2.80 -20.95 1.72
C VAL A 31 2.06 -21.04 0.39
N ALA A 32 1.77 -19.90 -0.23
CA ALA A 32 1.17 -19.82 -1.57
C ALA A 32 2.10 -19.12 -2.55
N ILE A 33 2.28 -19.69 -3.75
CA ILE A 33 2.95 -19.04 -4.87
C ILE A 33 2.18 -19.38 -6.15
N ALA A 34 1.83 -18.36 -6.94
CA ALA A 34 1.16 -18.50 -8.24
C ALA A 34 -0.05 -19.46 -8.22
N GLY A 35 -0.95 -19.30 -7.24
CA GLY A 35 -2.18 -20.08 -7.10
C GLY A 35 -2.02 -21.48 -6.49
N ARG A 36 -0.81 -22.01 -6.36
CA ARG A 36 -0.54 -23.28 -5.63
C ARG A 36 -0.17 -23.01 -4.18
N SER A 37 -0.54 -23.91 -3.28
CA SER A 37 -0.17 -23.87 -1.86
C SER A 37 0.52 -25.15 -1.41
N ILE A 38 1.41 -25.00 -0.44
CA ILE A 38 2.02 -26.07 0.33
C ILE A 38 1.72 -25.85 1.81
N VAL A 39 1.61 -26.93 2.58
CA VAL A 39 1.30 -26.87 4.02
C VAL A 39 2.15 -27.90 4.74
N ALA A 40 2.70 -27.53 5.90
CA ALA A 40 3.47 -28.42 6.75
C ALA A 40 3.15 -28.15 8.22
N ALA A 41 3.19 -29.19 9.04
CA ALA A 41 3.01 -29.08 10.48
C ALA A 41 3.95 -30.05 11.20
N ASP A 42 4.39 -29.70 12.40
CA ASP A 42 5.19 -30.56 13.26
C ASP A 42 4.92 -30.26 14.74
N GLY A 43 5.09 -31.27 15.59
CA GLY A 43 5.04 -31.14 17.04
C GLY A 43 3.76 -31.66 17.68
N VAL A 44 3.40 -31.10 18.82
CA VAL A 44 2.34 -31.58 19.71
C VAL A 44 1.42 -30.42 20.11
N LEU A 45 0.12 -30.57 19.87
CA LEU A 45 -0.92 -29.56 20.14
C LEU A 45 -1.13 -29.32 21.63
N ASN A 46 -0.93 -30.35 22.45
CA ASN A 46 -1.04 -30.27 23.89
C ASN A 46 -0.03 -31.22 24.57
N LEU A 47 0.95 -30.66 25.28
CA LEU A 47 1.99 -31.42 25.98
C LEU A 47 1.45 -32.40 27.04
N ALA A 48 0.23 -32.20 27.55
CA ALA A 48 -0.40 -33.13 28.48
C ALA A 48 -1.04 -34.35 27.79
N SER A 49 -1.68 -34.16 26.62
CA SER A 49 -2.31 -35.27 25.88
C SER A 49 -1.36 -35.97 24.93
N GLY A 50 -0.30 -35.29 24.47
CA GLY A 50 0.64 -35.81 23.48
C GLY A 50 0.07 -35.83 22.06
N GLU A 51 -1.04 -35.16 21.80
CA GLU A 51 -1.69 -35.14 20.49
C GLU A 51 -0.82 -34.45 19.43
N SER A 52 -0.51 -35.15 18.34
CA SER A 52 0.34 -34.64 17.27
C SER A 52 -0.31 -33.50 16.50
N ALA A 53 0.47 -32.48 16.16
CA ALA A 53 0.05 -31.44 15.23
C ALA A 53 0.06 -31.97 13.79
N THR A 54 -1.08 -31.85 13.11
CA THR A 54 -1.22 -32.15 11.68
C THR A 54 -1.49 -30.87 10.90
N THR A 55 -1.50 -30.95 9.57
CA THR A 55 -1.88 -29.81 8.71
C THR A 55 -3.34 -29.38 8.86
N ASP A 56 -4.17 -30.23 9.46
CA ASP A 56 -5.57 -29.94 9.79
C ASP A 56 -5.75 -29.29 11.17
N ALA A 57 -4.67 -29.18 11.95
CA ALA A 57 -4.72 -28.57 13.25
C ALA A 57 -5.00 -27.06 13.19
N ILE A 58 -5.84 -26.59 14.10
CA ILE A 58 -6.19 -25.18 14.22
C ILE A 58 -5.38 -24.52 15.34
N PHE A 59 -4.99 -23.27 15.10
CA PHE A 59 -4.27 -22.44 16.06
C PHE A 59 -5.00 -21.12 16.20
N GLN A 60 -5.01 -20.56 17.41
CA GLN A 60 -5.48 -19.18 17.60
C GLN A 60 -4.63 -18.25 16.74
N ILE A 61 -5.27 -17.44 15.89
CA ILE A 61 -4.56 -16.54 14.98
C ILE A 61 -4.31 -15.16 15.58
N GLY A 62 -4.73 -14.95 16.83
CA GLY A 62 -4.48 -13.74 17.61
C GLY A 62 -4.93 -12.49 16.86
N SER A 63 -4.10 -11.45 16.92
CA SER A 63 -4.35 -10.15 16.30
C SER A 63 -4.51 -10.15 14.77
N ILE A 64 -4.24 -11.26 14.07
CA ILE A 64 -4.60 -11.36 12.65
C ILE A 64 -6.12 -11.23 12.48
N THR A 65 -6.91 -11.61 13.50
CA THR A 65 -8.36 -11.41 13.57
C THR A 65 -8.81 -9.97 13.25
N LYS A 66 -7.99 -8.96 13.55
CA LYS A 66 -8.31 -7.56 13.21
C LYS A 66 -8.52 -7.35 11.72
N THR A 67 -7.85 -8.10 10.85
CA THR A 67 -8.08 -8.01 9.40
C THR A 67 -9.45 -8.56 9.01
N PHE A 68 -9.96 -9.60 9.69
CA PHE A 68 -11.32 -10.09 9.51
C PHE A 68 -12.36 -9.07 9.99
N THR A 69 -12.14 -8.45 11.16
CA THR A 69 -12.98 -7.35 11.64
C THR A 69 -12.97 -6.18 10.66
N ALA A 70 -11.81 -5.80 10.12
CA ALA A 70 -11.70 -4.76 9.11
C ALA A 70 -12.48 -5.11 7.84
N THR A 71 -12.43 -6.37 7.40
CA THR A 71 -13.21 -6.86 6.25
C THR A 71 -14.71 -6.78 6.50
N LEU A 72 -15.20 -7.16 7.69
CA LEU A 72 -16.61 -6.99 8.06
C LEU A 72 -17.03 -5.52 8.06
N VAL A 73 -16.17 -4.63 8.53
CA VAL A 73 -16.41 -3.18 8.51
C VAL A 73 -16.48 -2.66 7.07
N MET A 74 -15.55 -3.07 6.19
CA MET A 74 -15.58 -2.69 4.79
C MET A 74 -16.79 -3.29 4.04
N GLN A 75 -17.28 -4.46 4.43
CA GLN A 75 -18.55 -4.99 3.93
C GLN A 75 -19.76 -4.13 4.32
N LEU A 76 -19.74 -3.47 5.49
CA LEU A 76 -20.79 -2.49 5.84
C LEU A 76 -20.74 -1.27 4.94
N VAL A 77 -19.53 -0.84 4.54
CA VAL A 77 -19.34 0.25 3.57
C VAL A 77 -19.87 -0.17 2.20
N ASP A 78 -19.52 -1.37 1.74
CA ASP A 78 -20.01 -1.93 0.48
C ASP A 78 -21.55 -2.04 0.45
N ASP A 79 -22.15 -2.39 1.59
CA ASP A 79 -23.61 -2.49 1.74
C ASP A 79 -24.29 -1.13 1.96
N GLY A 80 -23.53 -0.02 2.00
CA GLY A 80 -24.06 1.33 2.23
C GLY A 80 -24.60 1.56 3.65
N LEU A 81 -24.23 0.70 4.61
CA LEU A 81 -24.65 0.78 6.01
C LEU A 81 -23.69 1.61 6.88
N LEU A 82 -22.52 1.97 6.36
CA LEU A 82 -21.49 2.70 7.08
C LEU A 82 -20.77 3.70 6.18
N ASP A 83 -20.62 4.93 6.67
CA ASP A 83 -19.61 5.87 6.20
C ASP A 83 -18.41 5.80 7.16
N LEU A 84 -17.21 5.57 6.61
CA LEU A 84 -15.98 5.42 7.41
C LEU A 84 -15.58 6.70 8.14
N ASP A 85 -16.00 7.85 7.63
CA ASP A 85 -15.63 9.17 8.16
C ASP A 85 -16.74 9.78 9.03
N ALA A 86 -17.90 9.12 9.14
CA ALA A 86 -18.91 9.49 10.11
C ALA A 86 -18.42 9.23 11.55
N PRO A 87 -18.86 10.04 12.53
CA PRO A 87 -18.62 9.77 13.94
C PRO A 87 -19.09 8.37 14.33
N ILE A 88 -18.27 7.64 15.08
CA ILE A 88 -18.60 6.28 15.51
C ILE A 88 -19.89 6.21 16.35
N THR A 89 -20.27 7.34 16.97
CA THR A 89 -21.50 7.50 17.74
C THR A 89 -22.77 7.37 16.91
N ASP A 90 -22.70 7.55 15.59
CA ASP A 90 -23.85 7.39 14.71
C ASP A 90 -24.28 5.92 14.67
N ALA A 91 -23.32 5.00 14.72
CA ALA A 91 -23.57 3.57 14.85
C ALA A 91 -23.68 3.10 16.31
N LEU A 92 -23.03 3.79 17.25
CA LEU A 92 -23.02 3.46 18.69
C LEU A 92 -23.57 4.62 19.53
N PRO A 93 -24.88 4.88 19.50
CA PRO A 93 -25.48 5.99 20.22
C PRO A 93 -25.28 5.81 21.73
N GLY A 94 -24.77 6.86 22.39
CA GLY A 94 -24.49 6.85 23.82
C GLY A 94 -23.12 6.30 24.21
N LEU A 95 -22.23 5.99 23.25
CA LEU A 95 -20.83 5.66 23.51
C LEU A 95 -20.17 6.76 24.37
N ARG A 96 -19.43 6.33 25.39
CA ARG A 96 -18.61 7.19 26.25
C ARG A 96 -17.22 6.60 26.35
N LEU A 97 -16.20 7.44 26.30
CA LEU A 97 -14.80 7.10 26.58
C LEU A 97 -14.29 7.98 27.73
N SER A 98 -13.24 7.56 28.43
CA SER A 98 -12.79 8.27 29.63
C SER A 98 -12.16 9.61 29.28
N GLY A 99 -12.70 10.70 29.84
CA GLY A 99 -12.18 12.05 29.66
C GLY A 99 -12.62 12.79 28.39
N ALA A 100 -13.37 12.14 27.49
CA ALA A 100 -14.01 12.79 26.34
C ALA A 100 -15.42 12.23 26.16
N ALA A 101 -16.45 13.08 26.25
CA ALA A 101 -17.72 12.75 25.63
C ALA A 101 -17.42 12.48 24.15
N ALA A 102 -17.75 11.29 23.65
CA ALA A 102 -17.27 10.72 22.39
C ALA A 102 -16.97 11.80 21.34
N ASP A 103 -15.68 12.08 21.18
CA ASP A 103 -15.18 13.11 20.28
C ASP A 103 -15.69 12.80 18.87
N PRO A 104 -16.37 13.73 18.17
CA PRO A 104 -16.83 13.50 16.80
C PRO A 104 -15.68 13.14 15.84
N GLY A 105 -14.43 13.42 16.24
CA GLY A 105 -13.23 12.95 15.57
C GLY A 105 -12.95 11.44 15.70
N ILE A 106 -13.69 10.66 16.47
CA ILE A 106 -13.50 9.19 16.48
C ILE A 106 -14.41 8.58 15.41
N THR A 107 -13.80 8.07 14.34
CA THR A 107 -14.50 7.49 13.18
C THR A 107 -14.05 6.05 12.95
N ALA A 108 -14.83 5.26 12.22
CA ALA A 108 -14.43 3.89 11.87
C ALA A 108 -13.09 3.87 11.12
N ARG A 109 -12.83 4.84 10.23
CA ARG A 109 -11.53 4.99 9.55
C ARG A 109 -10.36 5.10 10.53
N ARG A 110 -10.50 5.95 11.55
CA ARG A 110 -9.45 6.21 12.53
C ARG A 110 -9.22 5.02 13.45
N LEU A 111 -10.29 4.31 13.82
CA LEU A 111 -10.18 3.06 14.58
C LEU A 111 -9.47 1.96 13.77
N LEU A 112 -9.84 1.77 12.49
CA LEU A 112 -9.16 0.84 11.58
C LEU A 112 -7.68 1.20 11.37
N ALA A 113 -7.35 2.50 11.41
CA ALA A 113 -6.00 3.00 11.27
C ALA A 113 -5.23 3.06 12.60
N HIS A 114 -5.78 2.60 13.72
CA HIS A 114 -5.16 2.71 15.06
C HIS A 114 -4.81 4.16 15.46
N THR A 115 -5.59 5.14 15.01
CA THR A 115 -5.39 6.57 15.33
C THR A 115 -6.55 7.14 16.16
N GLY A 116 -7.19 6.29 16.96
CA GLY A 116 -8.38 6.64 17.75
C GLY A 116 -8.15 7.67 18.87
N GLY A 117 -6.92 7.79 19.40
CA GLY A 117 -6.58 8.81 20.40
C GLY A 117 -6.76 8.42 21.87
N PHE A 118 -7.01 7.15 22.19
CA PHE A 118 -7.29 6.68 23.55
C PHE A 118 -6.56 5.36 23.88
N GLU A 119 -6.49 5.02 25.17
CA GLU A 119 -5.91 3.76 25.67
C GLU A 119 -6.60 2.54 25.06
N GLY A 120 -5.80 1.59 24.56
CA GLY A 120 -6.26 0.48 23.76
C GLY A 120 -6.24 -0.87 24.46
N ASP A 121 -5.52 -1.02 25.57
CA ASP A 121 -5.25 -2.32 26.22
C ASP A 121 -6.18 -2.56 27.42
N VAL A 122 -7.45 -2.76 27.11
CA VAL A 122 -8.50 -3.17 28.07
C VAL A 122 -8.87 -4.62 27.78
N PHE A 123 -8.60 -5.53 28.71
CA PHE A 123 -8.78 -6.98 28.51
C PHE A 123 -9.81 -7.61 29.48
N ASP A 124 -10.64 -6.79 30.12
CA ASP A 124 -11.67 -7.23 31.04
C ASP A 124 -12.62 -8.25 30.38
N ASP A 125 -12.88 -9.36 31.09
CA ASP A 125 -13.85 -10.37 30.69
C ASP A 125 -15.24 -9.98 31.19
N THR A 126 -16.16 -9.77 30.25
CA THR A 126 -17.56 -9.40 30.53
C THR A 126 -18.52 -10.58 30.35
N GLY A 127 -17.98 -11.80 30.25
CA GLY A 127 -18.73 -13.05 30.18
C GLY A 127 -18.80 -13.66 28.79
N ALA A 128 -19.45 -14.82 28.70
CA ALA A 128 -19.52 -15.62 27.48
C ALA A 128 -20.78 -15.40 26.62
N GLY A 129 -21.74 -14.61 27.10
CA GLY A 129 -23.00 -14.35 26.39
C GLY A 129 -22.85 -13.36 25.24
N ASP A 130 -23.88 -13.27 24.38
CA ASP A 130 -23.87 -12.36 23.20
C ASP A 130 -23.76 -10.89 23.58
N GLU A 131 -24.02 -10.56 24.84
CA GLU A 131 -23.90 -9.21 25.38
C GLU A 131 -22.46 -8.82 25.76
N ALA A 132 -21.49 -9.73 25.64
CA ALA A 132 -20.12 -9.51 26.10
C ALA A 132 -19.50 -8.23 25.49
N LEU A 133 -19.61 -8.03 24.17
CA LEU A 133 -19.07 -6.84 23.51
C LEU A 133 -19.80 -5.56 23.93
N ARG A 134 -21.13 -5.60 24.10
CA ARG A 134 -21.93 -4.48 24.60
C ARG A 134 -21.44 -4.06 25.99
N ASP A 135 -21.30 -5.03 26.88
CA ASP A 135 -20.90 -4.79 28.27
C ASP A 135 -19.43 -4.34 28.35
N TYR A 136 -18.56 -4.85 27.47
CA TYR A 136 -17.18 -4.38 27.33
C TYR A 136 -17.11 -2.92 26.89
N VAL A 137 -17.89 -2.53 25.87
CA VAL A 137 -17.94 -1.15 25.40
C VAL A 137 -18.43 -0.20 26.50
N ALA A 138 -19.34 -0.65 27.37
CA ALA A 138 -19.78 0.16 28.52
C ALA A 138 -18.65 0.43 29.52
N LEU A 139 -17.71 -0.51 29.72
CA LEU A 139 -16.56 -0.33 30.60
C LEU A 139 -15.53 0.68 30.07
N LEU A 140 -15.46 0.88 28.74
CA LEU A 140 -14.48 1.79 28.13
C LEU A 140 -14.64 3.23 28.62
N ALA A 141 -15.86 3.62 29.01
CA ALA A 141 -16.17 4.93 29.59
C ALA A 141 -15.25 5.31 30.77
N ASP A 142 -14.81 4.32 31.57
CA ASP A 142 -13.98 4.54 32.74
C ASP A 142 -12.55 4.00 32.59
N ARG A 143 -12.27 3.26 31.50
CA ARG A 143 -11.02 2.51 31.30
C ARG A 143 -10.15 3.02 30.14
N THR A 144 -10.66 3.94 29.32
CA THR A 144 -9.95 4.41 28.12
C THR A 144 -9.65 5.91 28.16
N PRO A 145 -8.67 6.37 28.98
CA PRO A 145 -8.31 7.78 28.98
C PRO A 145 -7.87 8.22 27.57
N ALA A 146 -8.27 9.43 27.19
CA ALA A 146 -7.73 10.08 26.00
C ALA A 146 -6.21 10.29 26.18
N LEU A 147 -5.44 9.82 25.21
CA LEU A 147 -3.98 9.93 25.17
C LEU A 147 -3.53 11.10 24.28
N PHE A 148 -4.22 11.31 23.15
CA PHE A 148 -3.95 12.36 22.17
C PHE A 148 -5.19 12.61 21.29
N PRO A 149 -5.31 13.75 20.58
CA PRO A 149 -6.46 14.00 19.71
C PRO A 149 -6.62 12.91 18.62
N PRO A 150 -7.84 12.49 18.28
CA PRO A 150 -8.06 11.50 17.22
C PRO A 150 -7.41 11.91 15.89
N GLY A 151 -6.67 10.99 15.28
CA GLY A 151 -5.90 11.21 14.05
C GLY A 151 -4.51 11.83 14.26
N ALA A 152 -4.14 12.24 15.48
CA ALA A 152 -2.87 12.92 15.72
C ALA A 152 -1.65 11.98 15.75
N LEU A 153 -1.81 10.77 16.31
CA LEU A 153 -0.75 9.77 16.43
C LEU A 153 -1.30 8.37 16.16
N TRP A 154 -0.42 7.45 15.78
CA TRP A 154 -0.70 6.03 15.76
C TRP A 154 -0.46 5.42 17.14
N SER A 155 -1.40 4.60 17.60
CA SER A 155 -1.25 3.77 18.81
C SER A 155 -2.03 2.48 18.60
N TYR A 156 -1.33 1.35 18.63
CA TYR A 156 -1.98 0.04 18.57
C TYR A 156 -3.11 -0.04 19.59
N ASN A 157 -4.30 -0.44 19.15
CA ASN A 157 -5.52 -0.24 19.94
C ASN A 157 -6.49 -1.42 19.78
N ASN A 158 -6.58 -2.25 20.82
CA ASN A 158 -7.49 -3.40 20.88
C ASN A 158 -8.93 -2.96 21.14
N ALA A 159 -9.15 -2.05 22.10
CA ALA A 159 -10.46 -1.52 22.44
C ALA A 159 -11.18 -0.87 21.23
N GLY A 160 -10.44 -0.21 20.35
CA GLY A 160 -10.92 0.36 19.10
C GLY A 160 -11.42 -0.69 18.11
N TYR A 161 -10.77 -1.86 18.06
CA TYR A 161 -11.26 -3.00 17.28
C TYR A 161 -12.48 -3.67 17.93
N CYS A 162 -12.56 -3.70 19.26
CA CYS A 162 -13.78 -4.13 19.96
C CYS A 162 -14.95 -3.17 19.71
N LEU A 163 -14.71 -1.85 19.63
CA LEU A 163 -15.71 -0.87 19.19
C LEU A 163 -16.17 -1.12 17.75
N LEU A 164 -15.24 -1.39 16.83
CA LEU A 164 -15.58 -1.77 15.45
C LEU A 164 -16.39 -3.07 15.40
N GLY A 165 -16.04 -4.06 16.22
CA GLY A 165 -16.83 -5.28 16.36
C GLY A 165 -18.24 -5.02 16.87
N ARG A 166 -18.38 -4.19 17.92
CA ARG A 166 -19.70 -3.79 18.44
C ARG A 166 -20.51 -3.00 17.42
N MET A 167 -19.87 -2.15 16.63
CA MET A 167 -20.50 -1.46 15.50
C MET A 167 -21.05 -2.46 14.47
N VAL A 168 -20.28 -3.50 14.13
CA VAL A 168 -20.76 -4.60 13.27
C VAL A 168 -22.00 -5.27 13.88
N GLU A 169 -22.02 -5.52 15.19
CA GLU A 169 -23.18 -6.14 15.84
C GLU A 169 -24.44 -5.29 15.72
N VAL A 170 -24.32 -3.99 15.97
CA VAL A 170 -25.45 -3.07 15.91
C VAL A 170 -25.97 -2.94 14.48
N LEU A 171 -25.09 -2.74 13.50
CA LEU A 171 -25.49 -2.52 12.10
C LEU A 171 -25.97 -3.81 11.41
N ARG A 172 -25.60 -4.99 11.90
CA ARG A 172 -26.07 -6.29 11.37
C ARG A 172 -27.19 -6.93 12.18
N GLY A 173 -27.44 -6.47 13.42
CA GLY A 173 -28.46 -7.05 14.30
C GLY A 173 -28.13 -8.47 14.79
N GLN A 174 -26.86 -8.83 14.87
CA GLN A 174 -26.39 -10.14 15.31
C GLN A 174 -25.00 -10.07 15.93
N SER A 175 -24.54 -11.12 16.62
CA SER A 175 -23.21 -11.11 17.23
C SER A 175 -22.10 -11.01 16.19
N TRP A 176 -20.93 -10.51 16.60
CA TRP A 176 -19.78 -10.36 15.71
C TRP A 176 -19.32 -11.72 15.15
N GLU A 177 -19.34 -12.78 15.98
CA GLU A 177 -18.97 -14.12 15.55
C GLU A 177 -19.92 -14.68 14.50
N ARG A 178 -21.23 -14.41 14.65
CA ARG A 178 -22.22 -14.82 13.66
C ARG A 178 -22.04 -14.06 12.35
N ALA A 179 -21.77 -12.76 12.41
CA ALA A 179 -21.45 -11.96 11.23
C ALA A 179 -20.17 -12.45 10.54
N LEU A 180 -19.11 -12.74 11.29
CA LEU A 180 -17.87 -13.31 10.78
C LEU A 180 -18.12 -14.63 10.03
N ARG A 181 -18.90 -15.53 10.64
CA ARG A 181 -19.24 -16.83 10.07
C ARG A 181 -20.01 -16.69 8.76
N GLU A 182 -21.14 -16.00 8.80
CA GLU A 182 -22.04 -15.87 7.64
C GLU A 182 -21.45 -15.07 6.49
N ARG A 183 -20.59 -14.07 6.78
CA ARG A 183 -20.12 -13.10 5.77
C ARG A 183 -18.72 -13.37 5.24
N ILE A 184 -17.92 -14.15 5.96
CA ILE A 184 -16.53 -14.44 5.58
C ILE A 184 -16.24 -15.94 5.62
N LEU A 185 -16.49 -16.62 6.74
CA LEU A 185 -16.04 -18.01 6.88
C LEU A 185 -16.82 -18.98 5.98
N ASP A 186 -18.15 -18.94 6.02
CA ASP A 186 -18.99 -19.85 5.24
C ASP A 186 -18.85 -19.57 3.72
N PRO A 187 -18.86 -18.31 3.25
CA PRO A 187 -18.67 -18.03 1.81
C PRO A 187 -17.28 -18.38 1.27
N LEU A 188 -16.25 -18.43 2.13
CA LEU A 188 -14.90 -18.87 1.77
C LEU A 188 -14.66 -20.36 2.07
N GLU A 189 -15.69 -21.10 2.49
CA GLU A 189 -15.62 -22.53 2.84
C GLU A 189 -14.54 -22.83 3.88
N LEU A 190 -14.35 -21.92 4.85
CA LEU A 190 -13.37 -22.05 5.94
C LEU A 190 -13.94 -22.92 7.08
N ASP A 191 -14.28 -24.17 6.75
CA ASP A 191 -14.98 -25.10 7.66
C ASP A 191 -14.18 -25.48 8.92
N HIS A 192 -12.85 -25.27 8.90
CA HIS A 192 -11.95 -25.50 10.04
C HIS A 192 -11.58 -24.19 10.74
N ALA A 193 -12.52 -23.27 10.84
CA ALA A 193 -12.42 -22.09 11.68
C ALA A 193 -13.35 -22.21 12.90
N ALA A 194 -12.79 -21.98 14.08
CA ALA A 194 -13.51 -21.91 15.34
C ALA A 194 -13.56 -20.45 15.82
N VAL A 195 -14.77 -19.93 16.02
CA VAL A 195 -14.98 -18.57 16.56
C VAL A 195 -15.04 -18.57 18.08
N ASP A 196 -15.21 -19.74 18.70
CA ASP A 196 -15.22 -19.91 20.16
C ASP A 196 -14.63 -21.25 20.63
N ALA A 197 -14.53 -21.41 21.95
CA ALA A 197 -13.98 -22.61 22.58
C ALA A 197 -14.86 -23.86 22.35
N ALA A 198 -16.18 -23.71 22.27
CA ALA A 198 -17.09 -24.85 22.06
C ALA A 198 -16.95 -25.41 20.65
N GLU A 199 -16.74 -24.55 19.66
CA GLU A 199 -16.41 -24.95 18.31
C GLU A 199 -15.01 -25.54 18.21
N ALA A 200 -14.03 -24.92 18.87
CA ALA A 200 -12.64 -25.37 18.86
C ALA A 200 -12.49 -26.79 19.43
N MET A 201 -13.27 -27.16 20.45
CA MET A 201 -13.29 -28.52 21.02
C MET A 201 -13.69 -29.61 20.01
N ARG A 202 -14.29 -29.26 18.87
CA ARG A 202 -14.68 -30.22 17.82
C ARG A 202 -13.58 -30.44 16.78
N LEU A 203 -12.48 -29.68 16.87
CA LEU A 203 -11.39 -29.65 15.91
C LEU A 203 -10.07 -30.02 16.61
N PRO A 204 -9.05 -30.48 15.87
CA PRO A 204 -7.70 -30.72 16.41
C PRO A 204 -7.05 -29.38 16.78
N VAL A 205 -7.32 -28.89 17.99
CA VAL A 205 -6.97 -27.54 18.43
C VAL A 205 -5.69 -27.51 19.26
N ALA A 206 -4.80 -26.58 18.92
CA ALA A 206 -3.64 -26.25 19.75
C ALA A 206 -4.06 -25.54 21.03
N VAL A 207 -3.47 -25.96 22.16
CA VAL A 207 -3.56 -25.24 23.44
C VAL A 207 -2.26 -24.45 23.61
N GLY A 208 -2.35 -23.22 24.11
CA GLY A 208 -1.14 -22.45 24.45
C GLY A 208 -0.30 -23.14 25.53
N HIS A 209 1.00 -22.90 25.55
CA HIS A 209 1.90 -23.40 26.60
C HIS A 209 2.67 -22.25 27.23
N LEU A 210 2.75 -22.24 28.55
CA LEU A 210 3.43 -21.22 29.33
C LEU A 210 4.48 -21.87 30.23
N ALA A 211 5.61 -21.20 30.42
CA ALA A 211 6.53 -21.52 31.50
C ALA A 211 6.00 -20.85 32.78
N PRO A 212 5.64 -21.61 33.83
CA PRO A 212 5.07 -21.02 35.05
C PRO A 212 6.05 -20.06 35.75
N GLU A 213 7.36 -20.27 35.57
CA GLU A 213 8.43 -19.39 36.03
C GLU A 213 9.55 -19.35 34.97
N PRO A 214 10.40 -18.30 34.94
CA PRO A 214 11.52 -18.23 34.00
C PRO A 214 12.44 -19.46 34.09
N GLY A 215 12.59 -20.19 32.99
CA GLY A 215 13.41 -21.40 32.90
C GLY A 215 12.69 -22.70 33.29
N ALA A 216 11.43 -22.65 33.73
CA ALA A 216 10.61 -23.84 33.94
C ALA A 216 10.19 -24.47 32.59
N PRO A 217 9.95 -25.79 32.54
CA PRO A 217 9.37 -26.43 31.35
C PRO A 217 8.02 -25.84 30.98
N LEU A 218 7.72 -25.81 29.68
CA LEU A 218 6.42 -25.43 29.18
C LEU A 218 5.33 -26.40 29.68
N ALA A 219 4.24 -25.85 30.18
CA ALA A 219 3.03 -26.59 30.55
C ALA A 219 1.82 -25.99 29.83
N PRO A 220 0.75 -26.76 29.58
CA PRO A 220 -0.47 -26.22 28.99
C PRO A 220 -1.00 -25.02 29.78
N ALA A 221 -1.41 -23.97 29.06
CA ALA A 221 -1.96 -22.76 29.65
C ALA A 221 -3.27 -23.10 30.40
N PRO A 222 -3.54 -22.43 31.54
CA PRO A 222 -4.73 -22.71 32.35
C PRO A 222 -6.03 -22.22 31.68
N VAL A 223 -5.92 -21.41 30.63
CA VAL A 223 -7.03 -20.91 29.81
C VAL A 223 -6.68 -21.09 28.34
N TRP A 224 -7.68 -21.41 27.52
CA TRP A 224 -7.48 -21.55 26.07
C TRP A 224 -7.50 -20.20 25.37
N SER A 225 -8.44 -19.32 25.71
CA SER A 225 -8.61 -17.99 25.11
C SER A 225 -8.74 -16.90 26.17
N MET A 226 -8.53 -15.65 25.75
CA MET A 226 -9.00 -14.49 26.52
C MET A 226 -10.53 -14.36 26.41
N GLY A 227 -11.10 -13.35 27.06
CA GLY A 227 -12.55 -13.13 27.09
C GLY A 227 -13.18 -12.89 25.72
N ARG A 228 -14.45 -13.29 25.59
CA ARG A 228 -15.28 -13.05 24.40
C ARG A 228 -15.45 -11.57 24.09
N SER A 229 -15.37 -10.75 25.13
CA SER A 229 -15.29 -9.28 25.07
C SER A 229 -14.23 -8.74 24.11
N ASN A 230 -13.19 -9.51 23.81
CA ASN A 230 -12.07 -9.11 22.96
C ASN A 230 -12.00 -9.86 21.62
N ALA A 231 -13.05 -10.61 21.26
CA ALA A 231 -13.05 -11.46 20.06
C ALA A 231 -12.70 -10.69 18.77
N PRO A 232 -13.24 -9.49 18.49
CA PRO A 232 -12.90 -8.70 17.30
C PRO A 232 -11.43 -8.26 17.22
N ALA A 233 -10.74 -8.20 18.37
CA ALA A 233 -9.34 -7.84 18.46
C ALA A 233 -8.40 -9.06 18.42
N GLY A 234 -8.93 -10.29 18.57
CA GLY A 234 -8.18 -11.53 18.38
C GLY A 234 -8.11 -12.49 19.56
N SER A 235 -9.05 -12.45 20.50
CA SER A 235 -9.00 -13.33 21.67
C SER A 235 -9.32 -14.81 21.39
N MET A 236 -10.12 -15.13 20.36
CA MET A 236 -10.75 -16.45 20.23
C MET A 236 -10.55 -17.14 18.88
N LEU A 237 -10.54 -16.39 17.77
CA LEU A 237 -10.56 -16.97 16.43
C LEU A 237 -9.35 -17.89 16.20
N ALA A 238 -9.64 -19.13 15.83
CA ALA A 238 -8.64 -20.14 15.51
C ALA A 238 -8.96 -20.80 14.18
N MET A 239 -7.95 -21.11 13.39
CA MET A 239 -8.11 -21.79 12.10
C MET A 239 -6.83 -22.48 11.66
N ARG A 240 -6.90 -23.24 10.56
CA ARG A 240 -5.71 -23.83 9.93
C ARG A 240 -4.89 -22.75 9.23
N ALA A 241 -3.59 -22.98 9.10
CA ALA A 241 -2.71 -22.09 8.34
C ALA A 241 -3.16 -21.92 6.88
N VAL A 242 -3.73 -22.98 6.27
CA VAL A 242 -4.23 -22.93 4.89
C VAL A 242 -5.50 -22.07 4.75
N ASP A 243 -6.40 -22.11 5.73
CA ASP A 243 -7.62 -21.30 5.73
C ASP A 243 -7.28 -19.81 5.85
N LEU A 244 -6.31 -19.49 6.71
CA LEU A 244 -5.77 -18.15 6.85
C LEU A 244 -5.13 -17.65 5.54
N LEU A 245 -4.46 -18.53 4.81
CA LEU A 245 -3.87 -18.24 3.51
C LEU A 245 -4.94 -18.01 2.43
N THR A 246 -6.05 -18.74 2.47
CA THR A 246 -7.22 -18.48 1.61
C THR A 246 -7.78 -17.09 1.84
N PHE A 247 -7.97 -16.70 3.11
CA PHE A 247 -8.37 -15.32 3.45
C PHE A 247 -7.35 -14.28 2.99
N ALA A 248 -6.04 -14.54 3.15
CA ALA A 248 -5.00 -13.63 2.69
C ALA A 248 -5.03 -13.43 1.15
N ARG A 249 -5.27 -14.50 0.39
CA ARG A 249 -5.38 -14.47 -1.08
C ARG A 249 -6.54 -13.60 -1.57
N LEU A 250 -7.68 -13.60 -0.87
CA LEU A 250 -8.81 -12.71 -1.16
C LEU A 250 -8.34 -11.25 -1.23
N HIS A 251 -7.64 -10.81 -0.18
CA HIS A 251 -7.11 -9.47 -0.15
C HIS A 251 -6.11 -9.30 -1.29
N LEU A 252 -5.11 -10.18 -1.41
CA LEU A 252 -4.01 -10.09 -2.39
C LEU A 252 -4.46 -9.99 -3.84
N ASN A 253 -5.45 -10.77 -4.27
CA ASN A 253 -5.78 -10.91 -5.68
C ASN A 253 -6.94 -10.02 -6.15
N ALA A 254 -7.72 -9.42 -5.25
CA ALA A 254 -8.93 -8.63 -5.57
C ALA A 254 -9.87 -9.29 -6.61
N SER A 255 -9.76 -10.62 -6.76
CA SER A 255 -10.56 -11.47 -7.62
C SER A 255 -11.07 -12.63 -6.79
N ASP A 256 -12.33 -12.97 -7.05
CA ASP A 256 -13.16 -13.83 -6.23
C ASP A 256 -12.49 -15.18 -5.96
N ALA A 257 -12.47 -15.61 -4.69
CA ALA A 257 -12.32 -17.02 -4.39
C ALA A 257 -13.59 -17.70 -4.91
N ASP A 258 -13.47 -18.46 -6.00
CA ASP A 258 -14.48 -19.40 -6.49
C ASP A 258 -15.94 -18.89 -6.53
N GLY A 259 -16.14 -17.60 -6.85
CA GLY A 259 -17.46 -16.98 -7.04
C GLY A 259 -18.09 -16.32 -5.80
N ALA A 260 -17.45 -16.34 -4.63
CA ALA A 260 -17.92 -15.62 -3.45
C ALA A 260 -17.31 -14.21 -3.36
N ARG A 261 -18.14 -13.19 -3.64
CA ARG A 261 -17.72 -11.79 -3.53
C ARG A 261 -17.72 -11.32 -2.08
N ILE A 262 -16.59 -11.45 -1.39
CA ILE A 262 -16.45 -11.03 0.02
C ILE A 262 -16.33 -9.51 0.16
N LEU A 263 -15.56 -8.86 -0.71
CA LEU A 263 -15.44 -7.40 -0.76
C LEU A 263 -15.73 -6.91 -2.17
N SER A 264 -16.24 -5.70 -2.29
CA SER A 264 -16.17 -5.01 -3.56
C SER A 264 -14.70 -4.81 -3.95
N PRO A 265 -14.38 -4.91 -5.25
CA PRO A 265 -13.00 -4.64 -5.67
C PRO A 265 -12.55 -3.20 -5.36
N GLY A 266 -13.49 -2.27 -5.10
CA GLY A 266 -13.21 -0.94 -4.55
C GLY A 266 -12.70 -1.02 -3.12
N SER A 267 -13.46 -1.61 -2.21
CA SER A 267 -13.05 -1.81 -0.82
C SER A 267 -11.78 -2.65 -0.66
N ALA A 268 -11.50 -3.61 -1.54
CA ALA A 268 -10.23 -4.34 -1.51
C ALA A 268 -9.03 -3.45 -1.90
N VAL A 269 -9.25 -2.54 -2.86
CA VAL A 269 -8.25 -1.58 -3.35
C VAL A 269 -8.07 -0.40 -2.39
N SER A 270 -9.11 0.01 -1.66
CA SER A 270 -9.07 1.07 -0.66
C SER A 270 -8.02 0.81 0.41
N MET A 271 -7.74 -0.47 0.64
CA MET A 271 -6.76 -0.98 1.56
C MET A 271 -5.32 -0.87 1.01
N ARG A 272 -5.06 -0.28 -0.19
CA ARG A 272 -3.80 -0.42 -0.98
C ARG A 272 -3.38 0.80 -1.87
N ARG A 273 -3.52 2.04 -1.41
CA ARG A 273 -3.71 3.28 -2.23
C ARG A 273 -2.59 3.82 -3.18
N THR A 274 -3.09 4.54 -4.21
CA THR A 274 -2.56 5.56 -5.19
C THR A 274 -1.54 5.17 -6.28
N GLN A 275 -1.82 5.50 -7.57
CA GLN A 275 -0.93 5.28 -8.72
C GLN A 275 -0.93 6.43 -9.76
N VAL A 276 0.24 6.80 -10.29
CA VAL A 276 0.39 7.71 -11.44
C VAL A 276 0.52 6.86 -12.71
N LEU A 277 -0.26 7.16 -13.76
CA LEU A 277 -0.31 6.36 -14.98
C LEU A 277 0.38 7.10 -16.15
N PRO A 278 1.60 6.70 -16.56
CA PRO A 278 2.32 7.36 -17.62
C PRO A 278 1.79 6.99 -19.01
N VAL A 279 1.69 7.99 -19.89
CA VAL A 279 1.49 7.85 -21.32
C VAL A 279 2.83 8.04 -22.00
N PHE A 280 3.45 6.92 -22.35
CA PHE A 280 4.71 6.84 -23.07
C PHE A 280 4.48 6.45 -24.54
N VAL A 281 5.33 6.93 -25.44
CA VAL A 281 5.30 6.60 -26.88
C VAL A 281 6.58 5.89 -27.25
N GLU A 282 6.47 4.64 -27.72
CA GLU A 282 7.58 3.80 -28.13
C GLU A 282 8.23 4.30 -29.43
N ASP A 283 9.52 4.03 -29.61
CA ASP A 283 10.32 4.48 -30.76
C ASP A 283 9.70 4.16 -32.14
N PRO A 284 9.09 2.98 -32.39
CA PRO A 284 8.48 2.67 -33.68
C PRO A 284 7.33 3.60 -34.09
N HIS A 285 6.79 4.38 -33.15
CA HIS A 285 5.70 5.32 -33.41
C HIS A 285 6.20 6.76 -33.60
N ARG A 286 7.49 7.04 -33.44
CA ARG A 286 8.04 8.40 -33.53
C ARG A 286 8.62 8.70 -34.93
N PRO A 287 8.55 9.96 -35.40
CA PRO A 287 7.70 11.05 -34.90
C PRO A 287 6.24 10.96 -35.43
N GLU A 288 6.01 10.52 -36.67
CA GLU A 288 4.73 10.72 -37.37
C GLU A 288 3.53 9.99 -36.75
N GLY A 289 3.76 8.89 -36.02
CA GLY A 289 2.71 8.12 -35.34
C GLY A 289 2.44 8.57 -33.90
N ALA A 290 3.23 9.50 -33.37
CA ALA A 290 3.30 9.76 -31.94
C ALA A 290 1.99 10.31 -31.39
N LEU A 291 1.38 11.30 -32.06
CA LEU A 291 0.09 11.86 -31.64
C LEU A 291 -1.01 10.80 -31.59
N ARG A 292 -1.10 9.95 -32.61
CA ARG A 292 -2.08 8.85 -32.65
C ARG A 292 -1.83 7.86 -31.50
N ARG A 293 -0.57 7.51 -31.21
CA ARG A 293 -0.22 6.61 -30.11
C ARG A 293 -0.60 7.23 -28.75
N THR A 294 -0.25 8.51 -28.52
CA THR A 294 -0.63 9.27 -27.32
C THR A 294 -2.14 9.24 -27.09
N LEU A 295 -2.93 9.56 -28.12
CA LEU A 295 -4.40 9.55 -28.00
C LEU A 295 -4.97 8.16 -27.71
N ARG A 296 -4.40 7.10 -28.29
CA ARG A 296 -4.81 5.71 -27.99
C ARG A 296 -4.50 5.31 -26.56
N MET A 297 -3.40 5.77 -25.97
CA MET A 297 -3.03 5.48 -24.59
C MET A 297 -3.89 6.27 -23.60
N ILE A 298 -4.19 7.53 -23.90
CA ILE A 298 -5.16 8.30 -23.13
C ILE A 298 -6.54 7.63 -23.16
N GLU A 299 -7.01 7.23 -24.35
CA GLU A 299 -8.28 6.48 -24.50
C GLU A 299 -8.27 5.17 -23.70
N ALA A 300 -7.17 4.41 -23.72
CA ALA A 300 -7.05 3.19 -22.93
C ALA A 300 -7.18 3.47 -21.42
N ALA A 301 -6.58 4.55 -20.92
CA ALA A 301 -6.72 4.96 -19.52
C ALA A 301 -8.17 5.32 -19.17
N HIS A 302 -8.90 6.01 -20.06
CA HIS A 302 -10.33 6.28 -19.86
C HIS A 302 -11.14 5.00 -19.80
N ARG A 303 -10.94 4.07 -20.72
CA ARG A 303 -11.62 2.76 -20.70
C ARG A 303 -11.36 1.98 -19.43
N VAL A 304 -10.10 1.91 -19.00
CA VAL A 304 -9.74 1.25 -17.73
C VAL A 304 -10.51 1.88 -16.57
N ALA A 305 -10.58 3.21 -16.51
CA ALA A 305 -11.32 3.90 -15.46
C ALA A 305 -12.84 3.72 -15.53
N GLU A 306 -13.41 3.68 -16.73
CA GLU A 306 -14.85 3.47 -16.94
C GLU A 306 -15.26 2.03 -16.63
N GLU A 307 -14.56 1.05 -17.18
CA GLU A 307 -14.81 -0.39 -16.99
C GLU A 307 -14.57 -0.82 -15.53
N ASN A 308 -13.72 -0.09 -14.80
CA ASN A 308 -13.36 -0.36 -13.41
C ASN A 308 -13.72 0.80 -12.47
N ALA A 309 -14.81 1.54 -12.73
CA ALA A 309 -15.19 2.75 -11.98
C ALA A 309 -15.39 2.51 -10.46
N HIS A 310 -15.66 1.27 -10.08
CA HIS A 310 -15.77 0.84 -8.68
C HIS A 310 -14.40 0.65 -7.99
N ARG A 311 -13.29 0.57 -8.75
CA ARG A 311 -11.93 0.33 -8.24
C ARG A 311 -11.01 1.51 -8.40
N VAL A 312 -11.15 2.25 -9.49
CA VAL A 312 -10.22 3.30 -9.88
C VAL A 312 -10.98 4.53 -10.39
N ALA A 313 -10.35 5.69 -10.35
CA ALA A 313 -10.87 6.88 -11.02
C ALA A 313 -9.75 7.76 -11.57
N LEU A 314 -9.95 8.27 -12.79
CA LEU A 314 -9.10 9.30 -13.37
C LEU A 314 -9.31 10.64 -12.65
N CYS A 315 -8.27 11.10 -11.99
CA CYS A 315 -8.30 12.31 -11.16
C CYS A 315 -7.72 13.50 -11.93
N ARG A 316 -8.50 14.59 -11.95
CA ARG A 316 -8.18 15.82 -12.70
C ARG A 316 -7.81 16.98 -11.78
N THR A 317 -8.04 16.84 -10.48
CA THR A 317 -7.73 17.85 -9.47
C THR A 317 -7.18 17.15 -8.24
N GLY A 318 -6.49 17.89 -7.39
CA GLY A 318 -6.07 17.36 -6.09
C GLY A 318 -7.26 16.92 -5.22
N GLU A 319 -8.41 17.58 -5.35
CA GLU A 319 -9.65 17.19 -4.67
C GLU A 319 -10.21 15.86 -5.22
N ASP A 320 -10.10 15.60 -6.53
CA ASP A 320 -10.46 14.30 -7.09
C ASP A 320 -9.56 13.19 -6.53
N VAL A 321 -8.27 13.46 -6.37
CA VAL A 321 -7.32 12.52 -5.77
C VAL A 321 -7.73 12.23 -4.33
N ASP A 322 -7.90 13.26 -3.50
CA ASP A 322 -8.30 13.13 -2.09
C ASP A 322 -9.62 12.38 -1.95
N ARG A 323 -10.65 12.73 -2.74
CA ARG A 323 -11.96 12.08 -2.74
C ARG A 323 -11.89 10.63 -3.20
N THR A 324 -11.24 10.35 -4.32
CA THR A 324 -11.12 8.98 -4.86
C THR A 324 -10.40 8.07 -3.88
N ILE A 325 -9.33 8.59 -3.27
CA ILE A 325 -8.63 7.92 -2.18
C ILE A 325 -9.59 7.67 -1.02
N ALA A 326 -10.29 8.69 -0.52
CA ALA A 326 -11.25 8.59 0.59
C ALA A 326 -12.36 7.55 0.33
N ASP A 327 -12.92 7.53 -0.88
CA ASP A 327 -13.88 6.53 -1.39
C ASP A 327 -13.32 5.11 -1.47
N GLY A 328 -12.02 4.96 -1.26
CA GLY A 328 -11.36 3.68 -1.29
C GLY A 328 -11.00 3.18 -2.68
N ARG A 329 -10.88 4.06 -3.67
CA ARG A 329 -10.46 3.70 -5.02
C ARG A 329 -9.01 4.10 -5.26
N ILE A 330 -8.37 3.52 -6.27
CA ILE A 330 -7.09 4.03 -6.78
C ILE A 330 -7.35 5.32 -7.54
N ALA A 331 -6.77 6.41 -7.04
CA ALA A 331 -6.66 7.66 -7.81
C ALA A 331 -5.60 7.47 -8.90
N LEU A 332 -6.04 7.55 -10.17
CA LEU A 332 -5.19 7.53 -11.35
C LEU A 332 -4.95 8.97 -11.83
N VAL A 333 -3.69 9.41 -11.87
CA VAL A 333 -3.32 10.70 -12.46
C VAL A 333 -2.59 10.44 -13.78
N LEU A 334 -3.10 11.00 -14.88
CA LEU A 334 -2.48 10.84 -16.21
C LEU A 334 -1.27 11.75 -16.37
N ALA A 335 -0.15 11.15 -16.76
CA ALA A 335 1.10 11.85 -17.04
C ALA A 335 1.56 11.64 -18.49
N LEU A 336 2.14 12.65 -19.15
CA LEU A 336 2.87 12.47 -20.40
C LEU A 336 4.35 12.23 -20.10
N GLU A 337 4.88 11.08 -20.48
CA GLU A 337 6.30 10.78 -20.33
C GLU A 337 7.04 11.08 -21.64
N GLY A 338 7.44 12.35 -21.77
CA GLY A 338 7.84 12.97 -23.02
C GLY A 338 6.64 13.36 -23.87
N MET A 339 6.81 14.38 -24.71
CA MET A 339 5.73 14.91 -25.57
C MET A 339 6.02 14.79 -27.07
N PRO A 340 6.55 13.66 -27.60
CA PRO A 340 6.76 13.54 -29.05
C PRO A 340 5.45 13.61 -29.85
N GLY A 341 4.31 13.30 -29.22
CA GLY A 341 3.00 13.43 -29.85
C GLY A 341 2.49 14.88 -29.99
N LEU A 342 3.14 15.85 -29.35
CA LEU A 342 2.82 17.27 -29.48
C LEU A 342 3.81 17.99 -30.40
N ASP A 343 4.97 17.39 -30.65
CA ASP A 343 6.09 18.00 -31.39
C ASP A 343 6.36 19.44 -30.88
N ALA A 344 6.39 20.46 -31.75
CA ALA A 344 6.54 21.86 -31.34
C ALA A 344 5.21 22.60 -31.11
N ASP A 345 4.06 21.92 -31.26
CA ASP A 345 2.71 22.50 -31.25
C ASP A 345 2.20 22.65 -29.81
N VAL A 346 2.67 23.69 -29.13
CA VAL A 346 2.39 24.00 -27.71
C VAL A 346 0.90 24.12 -27.39
N GLU A 347 0.06 24.49 -28.35
CA GLU A 347 -1.40 24.59 -28.18
C GLU A 347 -2.06 23.24 -27.84
N LEU A 348 -1.42 22.12 -28.20
CA LEU A 348 -1.92 20.79 -27.91
C LEU A 348 -1.81 20.43 -26.43
N ILE A 349 -1.00 21.13 -25.63
CA ILE A 349 -0.96 20.98 -24.16
C ILE A 349 -2.36 21.21 -23.57
N ALA A 350 -3.07 22.24 -24.04
CA ALA A 350 -4.44 22.51 -23.60
C ALA A 350 -5.41 21.40 -24.03
N THR A 351 -5.17 20.75 -25.17
CA THR A 351 -5.94 19.57 -25.61
C THR A 351 -5.69 18.39 -24.70
N MET A 352 -4.43 18.05 -24.40
CA MET A 352 -4.09 16.94 -23.50
C MET A 352 -4.65 17.17 -22.09
N HIS A 353 -4.60 18.42 -21.60
CA HIS A 353 -5.22 18.78 -20.34
C HIS A 353 -6.75 18.55 -20.35
N ARG A 354 -7.46 18.93 -21.41
CA ARG A 354 -8.90 18.62 -21.56
C ARG A 354 -9.18 17.13 -21.57
N LEU A 355 -8.27 16.34 -22.14
CA LEU A 355 -8.35 14.88 -22.16
C LEU A 355 -7.98 14.23 -20.82
N GLY A 356 -7.59 15.00 -19.80
CA GLY A 356 -7.35 14.50 -18.43
C GLY A 356 -5.89 14.42 -18.01
N VAL A 357 -4.94 14.76 -18.86
CA VAL A 357 -3.51 14.80 -18.50
C VAL A 357 -3.24 15.92 -17.48
N ARG A 358 -2.44 15.62 -16.45
CA ARG A 358 -2.16 16.53 -15.33
C ARG A 358 -0.70 16.70 -14.96
N VAL A 359 0.16 15.81 -15.45
CA VAL A 359 1.62 15.88 -15.28
C VAL A 359 2.25 15.67 -16.64
N GLY A 360 3.39 16.29 -16.92
CA GLY A 360 4.16 15.87 -18.10
C GLY A 360 5.61 16.32 -18.10
N SER A 361 6.44 15.51 -18.73
CA SER A 361 7.84 15.84 -18.99
C SER A 361 8.02 16.34 -20.43
N LEU A 362 8.89 17.34 -20.61
CA LEU A 362 9.11 17.99 -21.91
C LEU A 362 9.77 17.05 -22.93
N THR A 363 10.45 16.01 -22.46
CA THR A 363 11.17 15.03 -23.27
C THR A 363 11.34 13.71 -22.51
N HIS A 364 11.79 12.68 -23.22
CA HIS A 364 12.32 11.44 -22.65
C HIS A 364 13.86 11.46 -22.70
N VAL A 365 14.56 10.33 -22.73
CA VAL A 365 16.03 10.31 -22.69
C VAL A 365 16.75 11.00 -23.85
N GLY A 366 16.12 11.09 -25.02
CA GLY A 366 16.71 11.66 -26.24
C GLY A 366 16.27 13.09 -26.53
N ARG A 367 16.51 13.54 -27.76
CA ARG A 367 16.08 14.88 -28.23
C ARG A 367 14.58 14.93 -28.48
N GLY A 368 13.95 16.02 -28.07
CA GLY A 368 12.57 16.35 -28.37
C GLY A 368 12.43 17.80 -28.82
N ALA A 369 11.27 18.14 -29.39
CA ALA A 369 11.02 19.49 -29.90
C ALA A 369 11.02 20.59 -28.82
N PHE A 370 10.71 20.23 -27.58
CA PHE A 370 10.72 21.15 -26.45
C PHE A 370 12.08 21.20 -25.72
N ALA A 371 12.81 20.09 -25.66
CA ALA A 371 14.07 20.00 -24.94
C ALA A 371 14.89 18.77 -25.31
N ASP A 372 16.18 18.82 -24.97
CA ASP A 372 17.07 17.68 -24.98
C ASP A 372 16.96 16.89 -23.66
N GLY A 373 16.89 15.56 -23.78
CA GLY A 373 16.89 14.63 -22.67
C GLY A 373 18.27 14.40 -22.06
N SER A 374 18.30 13.67 -20.96
CA SER A 374 19.50 13.38 -20.17
C SER A 374 20.56 12.58 -20.92
N GLY A 375 20.17 11.77 -21.91
CA GLY A 375 21.12 11.08 -22.78
C GLY A 375 21.92 12.04 -23.67
N GLU A 376 21.46 13.29 -23.79
CA GLU A 376 22.06 14.35 -24.60
C GLU A 376 22.77 15.42 -23.73
N ASP A 377 23.06 15.11 -22.46
CA ASP A 377 23.67 16.04 -21.47
C ASP A 377 24.95 16.73 -21.99
N ALA A 378 25.70 16.06 -22.88
CA ALA A 378 26.89 16.59 -23.52
C ALA A 378 26.61 17.85 -24.36
N ALA A 379 25.40 17.99 -24.92
CA ALA A 379 24.98 19.16 -25.68
C ALA A 379 24.83 20.41 -24.80
N ARG A 380 24.62 20.22 -23.48
CA ARG A 380 24.41 21.31 -22.50
C ARG A 380 23.29 22.27 -22.91
N SER A 381 22.31 21.76 -23.64
CA SER A 381 21.22 22.54 -24.19
C SER A 381 20.24 22.96 -23.09
N ARG A 382 19.87 24.24 -23.12
CA ARG A 382 18.67 24.73 -22.43
C ARG A 382 17.42 24.33 -23.25
N LEU A 383 16.23 24.57 -22.70
CA LEU A 383 14.97 24.41 -23.43
C LEU A 383 14.98 25.16 -24.78
N THR A 384 14.27 24.61 -25.77
CA THR A 384 14.02 25.30 -27.04
C THR A 384 13.06 26.49 -26.82
N GLY A 385 12.92 27.35 -27.83
CA GLY A 385 11.93 28.42 -27.78
C GLY A 385 10.51 27.90 -27.55
N ALA A 386 10.15 26.79 -28.20
CA ALA A 386 8.87 26.11 -27.98
C ALA A 386 8.79 25.51 -26.57
N GLY A 387 9.87 24.94 -26.03
CA GLY A 387 9.90 24.40 -24.66
C GLY A 387 9.67 25.45 -23.58
N VAL A 388 10.20 26.66 -23.74
CA VAL A 388 9.93 27.78 -22.82
C VAL A 388 8.44 28.14 -22.83
N VAL A 389 7.81 28.15 -24.00
CA VAL A 389 6.37 28.39 -24.13
C VAL A 389 5.56 27.23 -23.55
N ALA A 390 6.00 25.98 -23.77
CA ALA A 390 5.36 24.79 -23.23
C ALA A 390 5.27 24.81 -21.69
N VAL A 391 6.37 25.16 -20.99
CA VAL A 391 6.36 25.30 -19.52
C VAL A 391 5.30 26.30 -19.07
N ARG A 392 5.23 27.48 -19.71
CA ARG A 392 4.23 28.50 -19.40
C ARG A 392 2.81 28.03 -19.67
N GLU A 393 2.58 27.31 -20.77
CA GLU A 393 1.27 26.76 -21.11
C GLU A 393 0.83 25.65 -20.15
N MET A 394 1.77 24.81 -19.67
CA MET A 394 1.49 23.82 -18.62
C MET A 394 1.09 24.49 -17.30
N GLU A 395 1.85 25.50 -16.86
CA GLU A 395 1.52 26.26 -15.65
C GLU A 395 0.17 26.98 -15.76
N ARG A 396 -0.12 27.56 -16.93
CA ARG A 396 -1.41 28.20 -17.26
C ARG A 396 -2.56 27.20 -17.22
N ALA A 397 -2.35 25.98 -17.73
CA ALA A 397 -3.36 24.93 -17.73
C ALA A 397 -3.57 24.29 -16.34
N GLY A 398 -2.64 24.46 -15.40
CA GLY A 398 -2.67 23.75 -14.11
C GLY A 398 -2.12 22.32 -14.20
N MET A 399 -1.18 22.11 -15.13
CA MET A 399 -0.45 20.87 -15.35
C MET A 399 0.94 20.98 -14.70
N LEU A 400 1.34 19.95 -13.94
CA LEU A 400 2.66 19.89 -13.31
C LEU A 400 3.75 19.60 -14.34
N VAL A 401 4.88 20.29 -14.21
CA VAL A 401 6.09 20.02 -14.98
C VAL A 401 6.89 18.93 -14.29
N ASP A 402 7.16 17.87 -15.03
CA ASP A 402 8.04 16.77 -14.60
C ASP A 402 9.44 16.94 -15.20
N LEU A 403 10.44 16.87 -14.32
CA LEU A 403 11.86 17.04 -14.64
C LEU A 403 12.54 15.71 -14.95
N SER A 404 11.93 14.57 -14.63
CA SER A 404 12.51 13.28 -14.93
C SER A 404 12.75 13.13 -16.44
N HIS A 405 13.89 12.53 -16.79
CA HIS A 405 14.50 12.43 -18.13
C HIS A 405 15.12 13.69 -18.73
N LEU A 406 14.81 14.89 -18.27
CA LEU A 406 15.32 16.13 -18.85
C LEU A 406 16.84 16.25 -18.69
N GLY A 407 17.54 16.80 -19.69
CA GLY A 407 18.97 17.07 -19.56
C GLY A 407 19.27 18.12 -18.49
N ARG A 408 20.45 18.05 -17.88
CA ARG A 408 20.83 18.86 -16.70
C ARG A 408 20.71 20.36 -16.94
N ALA A 409 21.16 20.84 -18.09
CA ALA A 409 21.03 22.24 -18.47
C ALA A 409 19.56 22.64 -18.72
N GLY A 410 18.73 21.70 -19.19
CA GLY A 410 17.28 21.83 -19.30
C GLY A 410 16.62 21.92 -17.92
N VAL A 411 16.97 21.05 -16.98
CA VAL A 411 16.49 21.08 -15.58
C VAL A 411 16.81 22.42 -14.93
N SER A 412 18.06 22.89 -15.04
CA SER A 412 18.45 24.21 -14.54
C SER A 412 17.62 25.33 -15.18
N HIS A 413 17.30 25.23 -16.48
CA HIS A 413 16.48 26.23 -17.16
C HIS A 413 15.02 26.20 -16.69
N VAL A 414 14.42 25.02 -16.50
CA VAL A 414 13.05 24.91 -15.96
C VAL A 414 13.00 25.52 -14.56
N LEU A 415 13.95 25.18 -13.68
CA LEU A 415 14.00 25.70 -12.32
C LEU A 415 14.22 27.23 -12.27
N GLU A 416 14.82 27.82 -13.30
CA GLU A 416 14.98 29.28 -13.43
C GLU A 416 13.67 29.98 -13.82
N ILE A 417 12.82 29.34 -14.65
CA ILE A 417 11.64 29.98 -15.25
C ILE A 417 10.31 29.53 -14.64
N ALA A 418 10.28 28.39 -13.96
CA ALA A 418 9.09 27.86 -13.34
C ALA A 418 8.64 28.78 -12.20
N THR A 419 7.37 29.14 -12.21
CA THR A 419 6.73 29.94 -11.17
C THR A 419 5.94 29.09 -10.18
N ARG A 420 5.84 27.78 -10.46
CA ARG A 420 5.11 26.80 -9.67
C ARG A 420 6.01 25.62 -9.28
N PRO A 421 5.67 24.91 -8.19
CA PRO A 421 6.33 23.67 -7.84
C PRO A 421 6.37 22.67 -9.00
N VAL A 422 7.51 22.00 -9.13
CA VAL A 422 7.77 20.95 -10.13
C VAL A 422 7.89 19.59 -9.46
N VAL A 423 7.86 18.52 -10.24
CA VAL A 423 8.10 17.17 -9.75
C VAL A 423 9.28 16.55 -10.50
N ALA A 424 10.06 15.70 -9.83
CA ALA A 424 10.88 14.70 -10.51
C ALA A 424 10.23 13.35 -10.19
N SER A 425 9.42 12.82 -11.12
CA SER A 425 8.52 11.70 -10.85
C SER A 425 9.22 10.35 -10.66
N HIS A 426 10.45 10.21 -11.16
CA HIS A 426 11.31 9.03 -11.02
C HIS A 426 12.77 9.40 -11.31
N SER A 427 13.47 9.97 -10.32
CA SER A 427 14.90 10.29 -10.43
C SER A 427 15.61 10.17 -9.09
N SER A 428 16.79 9.54 -9.09
CA SER A 428 17.58 9.26 -7.88
C SER A 428 18.75 10.23 -7.73
N ALA A 429 19.46 10.17 -6.60
CA ALA A 429 20.59 11.06 -6.30
C ALA A 429 21.87 10.72 -7.08
N ARG A 430 22.42 11.72 -7.79
CA ARG A 430 23.62 11.54 -8.64
C ARG A 430 24.92 11.42 -7.83
N ALA A 431 24.95 11.95 -6.61
CA ALA A 431 26.09 11.81 -5.71
C ALA A 431 26.37 10.35 -5.32
N LEU A 432 25.33 9.51 -5.25
CA LEU A 432 25.46 8.08 -4.92
C LEU A 432 25.69 7.22 -6.16
N ARG A 433 25.08 7.59 -7.28
CA ARG A 433 25.32 6.97 -8.58
C ARG A 433 25.41 8.02 -9.67
N ASP A 434 26.62 8.20 -10.22
CA ASP A 434 26.89 9.12 -11.33
C ASP A 434 26.32 8.59 -12.65
N HIS A 435 25.00 8.74 -12.81
CA HIS A 435 24.26 8.38 -14.00
C HIS A 435 23.50 9.61 -14.51
N HIS A 436 23.38 9.78 -15.83
CA HIS A 436 22.74 10.97 -16.42
C HIS A 436 21.26 11.09 -16.07
N ARG A 437 20.58 9.98 -15.72
CA ARG A 437 19.20 9.99 -15.22
C ARG A 437 19.05 10.54 -13.81
N ASN A 438 20.13 10.61 -13.04
CA ASN A 438 20.09 11.04 -11.65
C ASN A 438 20.32 12.56 -11.51
N LEU A 439 19.77 13.14 -10.46
CA LEU A 439 19.83 14.57 -10.19
C LEU A 439 21.02 14.91 -9.29
N PRO A 440 21.84 15.92 -9.65
CA PRO A 440 22.88 16.42 -8.77
C PRO A 440 22.28 17.23 -7.60
N ASP A 441 23.05 17.38 -6.53
CA ASP A 441 22.58 17.95 -5.26
C ASP A 441 22.02 19.37 -5.41
N GLU A 442 22.60 20.18 -6.29
CA GLU A 442 22.09 21.52 -6.60
C GLU A 442 20.67 21.52 -7.19
N HIS A 443 20.31 20.47 -7.92
CA HIS A 443 18.95 20.31 -8.46
C HIS A 443 17.99 19.81 -7.39
N LEU A 444 18.42 18.89 -6.53
CA LEU A 444 17.61 18.43 -5.39
C LEU A 444 17.22 19.62 -4.49
N ALA A 445 18.20 20.45 -4.12
CA ALA A 445 17.98 21.63 -3.30
C ALA A 445 17.08 22.66 -4.00
N ALA A 446 17.26 22.89 -5.30
CA ALA A 446 16.45 23.86 -6.05
C ALA A 446 14.99 23.39 -6.25
N ILE A 447 14.76 22.09 -6.47
CA ILE A 447 13.40 21.53 -6.51
C ILE A 447 12.70 21.72 -5.17
N ALA A 448 13.41 21.44 -4.05
CA ALA A 448 12.88 21.64 -2.71
C ALA A 448 12.56 23.11 -2.42
N ALA A 449 13.47 24.03 -2.77
CA ALA A 449 13.27 25.47 -2.62
C ALA A 449 12.05 25.98 -3.40
N GLY A 450 11.72 25.35 -4.53
CA GLY A 450 10.51 25.62 -5.32
C GLY A 450 9.24 24.94 -4.79
N GLY A 451 9.29 24.20 -3.68
CA GLY A 451 8.15 23.47 -3.12
C GLY A 451 7.85 22.12 -3.79
N GLY A 452 8.74 21.64 -4.67
CA GLY A 452 8.55 20.45 -5.49
C GLY A 452 8.71 19.13 -4.73
N VAL A 453 8.61 17.99 -5.42
CA VAL A 453 8.82 16.66 -4.83
C VAL A 453 9.74 15.83 -5.74
N ILE A 454 10.67 15.11 -5.12
CA ILE A 454 11.62 14.21 -5.77
C ILE A 454 11.23 12.77 -5.42
N CYS A 455 10.67 12.07 -6.39
CA CYS A 455 10.32 10.66 -6.28
C CYS A 455 11.51 9.80 -6.73
N ALA A 456 12.13 9.08 -5.79
CA ALA A 456 13.33 8.29 -6.12
C ALA A 456 12.97 7.09 -7.01
N ASN A 457 13.80 6.84 -8.03
CA ASN A 457 13.62 5.77 -9.00
C ASN A 457 14.12 4.43 -8.45
N PHE A 458 13.38 3.32 -8.63
CA PHE A 458 13.77 2.00 -8.11
C PHE A 458 14.54 1.16 -9.14
N PHE A 459 14.66 1.64 -10.38
CA PHE A 459 15.36 0.94 -11.44
C PHE A 459 16.81 0.72 -11.04
N ALA A 460 17.13 -0.54 -10.75
CA ALA A 460 18.35 -0.94 -10.06
C ALA A 460 19.65 -0.37 -10.69
N PRO A 461 19.79 -0.32 -12.04
CA PRO A 461 20.97 0.26 -12.65
C PRO A 461 21.15 1.77 -12.43
N PHE A 462 20.12 2.50 -11.98
CA PHE A 462 20.24 3.91 -11.60
C PHE A 462 20.61 4.11 -10.13
N LEU A 463 20.64 3.04 -9.33
CA LEU A 463 20.90 3.10 -7.89
C LEU A 463 22.37 2.79 -7.53
N ASP A 464 22.98 1.76 -8.09
CA ASP A 464 24.37 1.39 -7.80
C ASP A 464 24.96 0.52 -8.93
N ASP A 465 26.28 0.53 -9.10
CA ASP A 465 27.01 -0.33 -10.05
C ASP A 465 27.20 -1.77 -9.50
N ARG A 466 26.92 -1.95 -8.20
CA ARG A 466 26.95 -3.22 -7.47
C ARG A 466 25.56 -3.85 -7.44
N PRO A 467 25.40 -5.11 -6.95
CA PRO A 467 24.09 -5.73 -6.83
C PRO A 467 23.13 -4.81 -6.07
N ALA A 468 22.06 -4.40 -6.74
CA ALA A 468 21.12 -3.45 -6.18
C ALA A 468 20.36 -4.12 -5.02
N THR A 469 20.35 -3.46 -3.86
CA THR A 469 19.63 -3.90 -2.67
C THR A 469 18.66 -2.82 -2.25
N ILE A 470 17.64 -3.22 -1.49
CA ILE A 470 16.70 -2.24 -0.91
C ILE A 470 17.41 -1.19 -0.06
N ASP A 471 18.50 -1.56 0.64
CA ASP A 471 19.30 -0.62 1.41
C ASP A 471 19.93 0.47 0.54
N ARG A 472 20.27 0.18 -0.74
CA ARG A 472 20.75 1.20 -1.68
C ARG A 472 19.65 2.18 -2.07
N LEU A 473 18.43 1.67 -2.30
CA LEU A 473 17.27 2.54 -2.49
C LEU A 473 17.07 3.45 -1.26
N ILE A 474 17.20 2.91 -0.04
CA ILE A 474 17.09 3.74 1.17
C ILE A 474 18.24 4.76 1.29
N ASP A 475 19.47 4.40 0.91
CA ASP A 475 20.59 5.36 0.86
C ASP A 475 20.24 6.57 -0.03
N HIS A 476 19.53 6.37 -1.15
CA HIS A 476 19.04 7.46 -1.99
C HIS A 476 17.94 8.30 -1.32
N PHE A 477 16.98 7.68 -0.62
CA PHE A 477 16.00 8.44 0.15
C PHE A 477 16.66 9.29 1.23
N GLU A 478 17.63 8.73 1.96
CA GLU A 478 18.38 9.43 3.01
C GLU A 478 19.18 10.60 2.45
N HIS A 479 19.86 10.41 1.32
CA HIS A 479 20.61 11.47 0.67
C HIS A 479 19.71 12.60 0.16
N ILE A 480 18.59 12.27 -0.48
CA ILE A 480 17.62 13.28 -0.93
C ILE A 480 17.06 14.03 0.27
N ALA A 481 16.62 13.32 1.32
CA ALA A 481 16.08 13.95 2.53
C ALA A 481 17.11 14.86 3.23
N ALA A 482 18.39 14.48 3.25
CA ALA A 482 19.45 15.30 3.85
C ALA A 482 19.66 16.65 3.15
N ILE A 483 19.35 16.75 1.86
CA ILE A 483 19.51 17.97 1.05
C ILE A 483 18.19 18.74 0.94
N ALA A 484 17.12 18.02 0.62
CA ALA A 484 15.83 18.58 0.25
C ALA A 484 14.84 18.65 1.42
N GLY A 485 15.03 17.88 2.48
CA GLY A 485 14.02 17.63 3.51
C GLY A 485 13.16 16.40 3.19
N SER A 486 12.68 15.70 4.22
CA SER A 486 11.86 14.48 4.08
C SER A 486 10.51 14.77 3.43
N GLU A 487 9.97 15.97 3.59
CA GLU A 487 8.70 16.46 3.02
C GLU A 487 8.73 16.67 1.49
N HIS A 488 9.92 16.51 0.90
CA HIS A 488 10.19 16.61 -0.53
C HIS A 488 10.55 15.24 -1.15
N VAL A 489 10.53 14.15 -0.40
CA VAL A 489 10.84 12.79 -0.89
C VAL A 489 9.56 12.04 -1.25
N GLY A 490 9.57 11.25 -2.33
CA GLY A 490 8.47 10.36 -2.71
C GLY A 490 8.94 9.06 -3.36
N LEU A 491 7.97 8.18 -3.68
CA LEU A 491 8.23 6.95 -4.43
C LEU A 491 8.04 7.16 -5.93
N GLY A 492 9.02 6.76 -6.74
CA GLY A 492 8.93 6.74 -8.20
C GLY A 492 9.35 5.37 -8.76
N PRO A 493 8.61 4.28 -8.49
CA PRO A 493 9.16 2.93 -8.62
C PRO A 493 9.57 2.51 -10.03
N ASP A 494 8.93 3.09 -11.07
CA ASP A 494 9.28 2.79 -12.46
C ASP A 494 9.28 1.27 -12.75
N PHE A 495 8.19 0.58 -12.36
CA PHE A 495 8.05 -0.86 -12.54
C PHE A 495 7.94 -1.22 -14.03
N VAL A 496 9.05 -1.62 -14.63
CA VAL A 496 9.13 -1.90 -16.08
C VAL A 496 9.09 -3.38 -16.45
N ARG A 497 9.20 -4.31 -15.48
CA ARG A 497 9.30 -5.76 -15.77
C ARG A 497 8.14 -6.28 -16.60
N GLU A 498 6.91 -6.03 -16.14
CA GLU A 498 5.69 -6.50 -16.79
C GLU A 498 5.50 -5.81 -18.15
N VAL A 499 5.76 -4.50 -18.22
CA VAL A 499 5.70 -3.72 -19.46
C VAL A 499 6.66 -4.28 -20.50
N ILE A 500 7.92 -4.54 -20.14
CA ILE A 500 8.91 -5.13 -21.06
C ILE A 500 8.43 -6.52 -21.50
N GLY A 501 7.94 -7.35 -20.57
CA GLY A 501 7.43 -8.69 -20.88
C GLY A 501 6.24 -8.70 -21.84
N GLU A 502 5.32 -7.73 -21.73
CA GLU A 502 4.11 -7.67 -22.55
C GLU A 502 4.29 -6.96 -23.88
N THR A 503 5.14 -5.93 -23.92
CA THR A 503 5.36 -5.09 -25.11
C THR A 503 6.47 -5.62 -26.02
N THR A 504 7.37 -6.46 -25.50
CA THR A 504 8.45 -7.04 -26.30
C THR A 504 7.95 -8.28 -27.04
N PRO A 505 8.04 -8.33 -28.38
CA PRO A 505 7.68 -9.53 -29.13
C PRO A 505 8.51 -10.75 -28.67
N PRO A 506 7.95 -11.99 -28.64
CA PRO A 506 8.67 -13.18 -28.17
C PRO A 506 9.98 -13.50 -28.91
N CYS A 507 10.17 -12.95 -30.11
CA CYS A 507 11.39 -13.10 -30.91
C CYS A 507 12.49 -12.07 -30.57
N CYS A 508 12.18 -11.06 -29.76
CA CYS A 508 13.08 -9.97 -29.39
C CYS A 508 13.51 -10.14 -27.93
N VAL A 509 14.79 -9.93 -27.65
CA VAL A 509 15.31 -9.84 -26.28
C VAL A 509 15.75 -8.40 -26.08
N VAL A 510 15.09 -7.68 -25.17
CA VAL A 510 15.57 -6.37 -24.72
C VAL A 510 16.65 -6.63 -23.69
N THR A 511 17.91 -6.50 -24.10
CA THR A 511 19.07 -6.71 -23.20
C THR A 511 19.45 -5.44 -22.47
N GLU A 512 19.17 -4.27 -23.05
CA GLU A 512 19.49 -2.96 -22.49
C GLU A 512 18.33 -1.99 -22.70
N VAL A 513 18.12 -1.12 -21.70
CA VAL A 513 17.19 0.01 -21.74
C VAL A 513 17.98 1.22 -21.28
N GLN A 514 17.98 2.30 -22.08
CA GLN A 514 18.67 3.56 -21.73
C GLN A 514 20.17 3.39 -21.41
N GLY A 515 20.84 2.45 -22.09
CA GLY A 515 22.28 2.20 -21.93
C GLY A 515 22.68 1.37 -20.71
N VAL A 516 21.71 0.75 -20.02
CA VAL A 516 21.93 -0.13 -18.87
C VAL A 516 21.15 -1.43 -19.01
N PRO A 517 21.53 -2.51 -18.30
CA PRO A 517 20.83 -3.80 -18.36
C PRO A 517 19.34 -3.67 -18.03
N ALA A 518 18.48 -4.28 -18.84
CA ALA A 518 17.03 -4.18 -18.72
C ALA A 518 16.40 -5.23 -17.77
N ASP A 519 17.18 -6.23 -17.35
CA ASP A 519 16.75 -7.41 -16.60
C ASP A 519 17.23 -7.42 -15.14
N VAL A 520 17.75 -6.29 -14.66
CA VAL A 520 18.24 -6.14 -13.30
C VAL A 520 17.20 -5.38 -12.47
N TYR A 521 16.69 -6.04 -11.42
CA TYR A 521 15.68 -5.50 -10.53
C TYR A 521 16.15 -5.55 -9.08
N LEU A 522 15.54 -4.74 -8.22
CA LEU A 522 15.70 -4.87 -6.77
C LEU A 522 15.01 -6.16 -6.30
N PRO A 523 15.71 -7.06 -5.59
CA PRO A 523 15.11 -8.31 -5.12
C PRO A 523 13.86 -8.07 -4.25
N GLY A 524 12.73 -8.66 -4.64
CA GLY A 524 11.45 -8.51 -3.95
C GLY A 524 10.70 -7.21 -4.25
N LEU A 525 11.25 -6.35 -5.12
CA LEU A 525 10.67 -5.07 -5.56
C LEU A 525 10.52 -5.04 -7.09
N GLU A 526 10.24 -6.18 -7.71
CA GLU A 526 10.04 -6.30 -9.17
C GLU A 526 8.67 -5.77 -9.63
N GLY A 527 7.76 -5.52 -8.69
CA GLY A 527 6.42 -5.01 -8.91
C GLY A 527 5.83 -4.38 -7.64
N PRO A 528 4.59 -3.86 -7.71
CA PRO A 528 3.97 -3.10 -6.61
C PRO A 528 3.73 -3.93 -5.34
N GLU A 529 3.68 -5.25 -5.46
CA GLU A 529 3.57 -6.19 -4.32
C GLU A 529 4.71 -6.07 -3.30
N GLY A 530 5.89 -5.62 -3.75
CA GLY A 530 7.08 -5.46 -2.91
C GLY A 530 7.14 -4.18 -2.09
N LEU A 531 6.28 -3.20 -2.35
CA LEU A 531 6.34 -1.87 -1.73
C LEU A 531 6.39 -1.87 -0.19
N PRO A 532 5.74 -2.81 0.55
CA PRO A 532 5.89 -2.89 2.00
C PRO A 532 7.33 -3.09 2.49
N LEU A 533 8.22 -3.69 1.69
CA LEU A 533 9.63 -3.86 2.03
C LEU A 533 10.33 -2.50 2.17
N VAL A 534 9.90 -1.47 1.42
CA VAL A 534 10.45 -0.11 1.52
C VAL A 534 10.11 0.49 2.88
N THR A 535 8.86 0.33 3.33
CA THR A 535 8.42 0.75 4.66
C THR A 535 9.24 0.06 5.75
N GLU A 536 9.40 -1.26 5.65
CA GLU A 536 10.21 -2.04 6.61
C GLU A 536 11.67 -1.56 6.64
N ALA A 537 12.25 -1.28 5.49
CA ALA A 537 13.62 -0.80 5.38
C ALA A 537 13.81 0.60 5.97
N LEU A 538 12.87 1.53 5.74
CA LEU A 538 12.86 2.86 6.35
C LEU A 538 12.72 2.78 7.88
N LEU A 539 11.80 1.94 8.38
CA LEU A 539 11.63 1.69 9.81
C LEU A 539 12.91 1.12 10.43
N ARG A 540 13.54 0.14 9.77
CA ARG A 540 14.81 -0.46 10.22
C ARG A 540 15.94 0.57 10.27
N ARG A 541 15.94 1.54 9.36
CA ARG A 541 16.89 2.67 9.31
C ARG A 541 16.55 3.78 10.30
N GLY A 542 15.46 3.67 11.06
CA GLY A 542 15.10 4.60 12.13
C GLY A 542 14.41 5.88 11.66
N TRP A 543 13.83 5.88 10.47
CA TRP A 543 13.02 7.01 10.00
C TRP A 543 11.79 7.20 10.87
N ALA A 544 11.43 8.46 11.14
CA ALA A 544 10.21 8.76 11.87
C ALA A 544 8.98 8.37 11.03
N GLU A 545 7.95 7.83 11.69
CA GLU A 545 6.74 7.35 11.02
C GLU A 545 6.08 8.43 10.13
N ALA A 546 6.04 9.68 10.59
CA ALA A 546 5.51 10.80 9.82
C ALA A 546 6.27 11.03 8.50
N ASP A 547 7.59 10.91 8.52
CA ASP A 547 8.44 11.03 7.32
C ASP A 547 8.19 9.86 6.36
N ILE A 548 8.06 8.64 6.91
CA ILE A 548 7.73 7.44 6.14
C ILE A 548 6.38 7.63 5.43
N LEU A 549 5.33 8.07 6.15
CA LEU A 549 4.01 8.33 5.57
C LEU A 549 4.06 9.43 4.50
N GLY A 550 4.91 10.45 4.70
CA GLY A 550 5.22 11.45 3.68
C GLY A 550 5.79 10.82 2.42
N VAL A 551 6.85 10.01 2.55
CA VAL A 551 7.53 9.33 1.44
C VAL A 551 6.60 8.38 0.70
N LEU A 552 5.78 7.59 1.42
CA LEU A 552 4.87 6.60 0.82
C LEU A 552 3.76 7.21 -0.03
N GLY A 553 3.53 8.52 0.05
CA GLY A 553 2.59 9.21 -0.84
C GLY A 553 2.06 10.53 -0.31
N GLY A 554 2.19 10.80 1.00
CA GLY A 554 1.70 12.04 1.61
C GLY A 554 2.28 13.30 0.98
N ASN A 555 3.58 13.29 0.64
CA ASN A 555 4.27 14.41 0.03
C ASN A 555 3.79 14.68 -1.40
N LEU A 556 3.63 13.62 -2.21
CA LEU A 556 3.11 13.75 -3.57
C LEU A 556 1.62 14.16 -3.58
N GLN A 557 0.83 13.62 -2.65
CA GLN A 557 -0.57 13.99 -2.47
C GLN A 557 -0.72 15.45 -2.06
N ARG A 558 0.15 15.96 -1.17
CA ARG A 558 0.23 17.39 -0.83
C ARG A 558 0.48 18.24 -2.08
N LEU A 559 1.50 17.88 -2.87
CA LEU A 559 1.81 18.58 -4.12
C LEU A 559 0.60 18.58 -5.08
N PHE A 560 -0.08 17.44 -5.22
CA PHE A 560 -1.27 17.35 -6.07
C PHE A 560 -2.43 18.21 -5.57
N ARG A 561 -2.69 18.23 -4.25
CA ARG A 561 -3.69 19.09 -3.61
C ARG A 561 -3.44 20.57 -3.89
N GLU A 562 -2.19 20.98 -3.86
CA GLU A 562 -1.78 22.37 -4.05
C GLU A 562 -1.78 22.79 -5.51
N GLN A 563 -1.47 21.88 -6.44
CA GLN A 563 -1.15 22.24 -7.83
C GLN A 563 -2.14 21.75 -8.88
N LEU A 564 -2.67 20.53 -8.77
CA LEU A 564 -3.44 19.94 -9.88
C LEU A 564 -4.77 20.63 -10.11
N GLY A 565 -5.01 21.04 -11.36
CA GLY A 565 -6.28 21.63 -11.81
C GLY A 565 -6.52 23.07 -11.32
N ARG A 566 -5.52 23.70 -10.69
CA ARG A 566 -5.55 25.12 -10.32
C ARG A 566 -4.78 25.91 -11.38
N PRO A 567 -5.41 26.79 -12.17
CA PRO A 567 -4.69 27.66 -13.10
C PRO A 567 -3.85 28.68 -12.34
N SER A 568 -2.74 29.15 -12.92
CA SER A 568 -2.01 30.30 -12.36
C SER A 568 -2.90 31.56 -12.34
N ALA A 569 -2.86 32.32 -11.23
CA ALA A 569 -3.47 33.65 -11.19
C ALA A 569 -2.74 34.56 -12.17
N ARG A 570 -3.48 35.21 -13.08
CA ARG A 570 -2.92 36.09 -14.11
C ARG A 570 -2.15 37.26 -13.52
#